data_AF-A0AAD5VF65-F1
#
_entry.id   AF-A0AAD5VF65-F1
#
_cell.length_a   1.000
_cell.length_b   1.000
_cell.length_c   1.000
_cell.angle_alpha   90.00
_cell.angle_beta   90.00
_cell.angle_gamma   90.00
#
_symmetry.space_group_name_H-M   'P 1'
#
loop_
_entity.id
_entity.type
_entity.pdbx_description
1 polymer ?
#
loop_
_entity_poly.entity_id
_entity_poly.type
_entity_poly.pdbx_seq_one_letter_code
_entity_poly.pdbx_strand_id
1 'polypeptide(L)'
;MSGHGGAREDQPLLLNHEGYVSRAQAAQWPTGFIIKCALIMGVILVVIFETAYIYTTKDITKTIFNPEERDRIRLDWQREYAAHKENITRLRIERASEEKEWQIERSKNQVRWEREYAEYKENITRLITKRENEKKEWLLERANFREHQKREYAAYKENITRLSAERDALRSDWLIERDRLQALRNDTARELRKRDEERRRWEEERQNHEREERERTKKYIQWSEVRRDQEPCIAYGTARYQAHLEYTPPGWDKFSACKETSVSIHGKDVFPTECRHVGDEMVGVWIIDFDEASCKPWWKDTSDQGCTSRQSGIHRYEAHLEGYLKANEFKNNWADMCSTTPHSMFGQTYKSPTECIYKENEGVYGLWDVTDENCRQSLTMFVTQLPHSKMYQKLDKTGLRAPKTVMRFYYYYRSDTHITGFSRLGDALASKLR
;
A
#
# COMPACT_ATOMS: atom_id res chain seq x y z
N MET A 1 6.18 14.40 25.01
CA MET A 1 5.36 13.17 25.09
C MET A 1 5.67 12.56 26.45
N SER A 2 5.13 13.08 27.56
CA SER A 2 3.75 12.86 28.05
C SER A 2 3.48 11.36 28.11
N GLY A 3 3.25 10.67 29.23
CA GLY A 3 2.83 11.04 30.58
C GLY A 3 1.91 9.92 31.09
N HIS A 4 1.88 9.71 32.41
CA HIS A 4 0.95 8.83 33.17
C HIS A 4 1.18 7.30 33.03
N GLY A 5 1.06 6.47 34.06
CA GLY A 5 0.46 6.60 35.39
C GLY A 5 -0.30 5.30 35.70
N GLY A 6 -0.35 4.86 36.95
CA GLY A 6 -1.31 3.81 37.35
C GLY A 6 -0.85 2.92 38.51
N ALA A 7 -1.15 3.36 39.73
CA ALA A 7 -1.25 2.54 40.92
C ALA A 7 -2.69 1.98 41.07
N ARG A 8 -2.85 0.79 41.66
CA ARG A 8 -4.09 0.24 42.26
C ARG A 8 -3.66 -0.96 43.12
N GLU A 9 -3.72 -0.95 44.45
CA GLU A 9 -4.82 -0.75 45.41
C GLU A 9 -5.68 -2.02 45.60
N ASP A 10 -5.80 -2.37 46.88
CA ASP A 10 -6.30 -3.60 47.50
C ASP A 10 -7.81 -3.85 47.32
N GLN A 11 -8.23 -5.11 47.45
CA GLN A 11 -9.40 -5.51 48.27
C GLN A 11 -9.55 -7.04 48.44
N PRO A 12 -9.99 -7.52 49.62
CA PRO A 12 -10.31 -8.92 49.90
C PRO A 12 -11.81 -9.25 49.72
N LEU A 13 -12.11 -10.46 49.27
CA LEU A 13 -13.47 -11.01 49.16
C LEU A 13 -13.87 -11.75 50.44
N LEU A 14 -14.90 -11.21 51.10
CA LEU A 14 -15.80 -11.87 52.04
C LEU A 14 -16.70 -12.86 51.30
N LEU A 15 -17.04 -14.00 51.92
CA LEU A 15 -18.33 -14.65 51.70
C LEU A 15 -18.78 -15.46 52.94
N ASN A 16 -19.98 -15.07 53.36
CA ASN A 16 -20.82 -15.57 54.44
C ASN A 16 -21.20 -17.06 54.31
N HIS A 17 -21.51 -17.71 55.44
CA HIS A 17 -22.84 -18.32 55.59
C HIS A 17 -23.24 -18.57 57.05
N GLU A 18 -24.42 -18.04 57.38
CA GLU A 18 -25.20 -18.20 58.61
C GLU A 18 -26.12 -19.44 58.56
N GLY A 19 -26.64 -19.84 59.74
CA GLY A 19 -27.80 -20.71 59.98
C GLY A 19 -27.75 -21.30 61.40
N TYR A 20 -28.37 -20.80 62.47
CA TYR A 20 -29.77 -20.42 62.79
C TYR A 20 -30.75 -21.60 62.88
N VAL A 21 -31.03 -22.08 64.12
CA VAL A 21 -32.25 -22.84 64.48
C VAL A 21 -32.75 -22.40 65.88
N SER A 22 -34.05 -22.08 65.94
CA SER A 22 -34.87 -21.48 67.01
C SER A 22 -35.07 -22.35 68.26
N ARG A 23 -35.03 -21.82 69.50
CA ARG A 23 -36.15 -21.28 70.31
C ARG A 23 -37.49 -22.05 70.27
N ALA A 24 -37.89 -22.58 71.43
CA ALA A 24 -39.30 -22.74 71.83
C ALA A 24 -39.47 -22.27 73.30
N GLN A 25 -40.47 -21.42 73.51
CA GLN A 25 -40.88 -20.80 74.78
C GLN A 25 -42.05 -21.58 75.40
N ALA A 26 -42.10 -21.71 76.73
CA ALA A 26 -43.32 -21.90 77.53
C ALA A 26 -42.96 -21.57 78.99
N ALA A 27 -43.36 -20.41 79.53
CA ALA A 27 -44.68 -20.06 80.08
C ALA A 27 -44.65 -20.10 81.62
N GLN A 28 -45.13 -19.01 82.21
CA GLN A 28 -44.79 -18.46 83.51
C GLN A 28 -46.08 -18.31 84.33
N TRP A 29 -46.21 -18.96 85.49
CA TRP A 29 -47.24 -18.65 86.50
C TRP A 29 -46.72 -18.92 87.94
N PRO A 30 -47.14 -18.15 88.96
CA PRO A 30 -46.49 -18.13 90.27
C PRO A 30 -47.21 -19.04 91.28
N THR A 31 -46.62 -20.19 91.63
CA THR A 31 -47.21 -21.22 92.53
C THR A 31 -46.84 -21.07 94.02
N GLY A 32 -46.27 -19.91 94.41
CA GLY A 32 -45.67 -19.69 95.74
C GLY A 32 -46.62 -19.60 96.95
N PHE A 33 -47.94 -19.56 96.74
CA PHE A 33 -48.91 -19.40 97.85
C PHE A 33 -49.71 -20.67 98.17
N ILE A 34 -49.94 -21.55 97.18
CA ILE A 34 -50.72 -22.81 97.36
C ILE A 34 -49.88 -23.89 98.07
N ILE A 35 -48.57 -23.93 97.85
CA ILE A 35 -47.66 -24.92 98.46
C ILE A 35 -47.53 -24.71 99.98
N LYS A 36 -47.63 -23.46 100.47
CA LYS A 36 -47.54 -23.16 101.89
C LYS A 36 -48.80 -23.56 102.67
N CYS A 37 -49.98 -23.54 102.05
CA CYS A 37 -51.22 -24.06 102.67
C CYS A 37 -51.29 -25.59 102.64
N ALA A 38 -50.77 -26.25 101.60
CA ALA A 38 -50.72 -27.71 101.51
C ALA A 38 -49.79 -28.35 102.57
N LEU A 39 -48.66 -27.71 102.88
CA LEU A 39 -47.73 -28.21 103.91
C LEU A 39 -48.32 -28.11 105.33
N ILE A 40 -49.10 -27.07 105.64
CA ILE A 40 -49.74 -26.92 106.97
C ILE A 40 -50.88 -27.94 107.14
N MET A 41 -51.69 -28.18 106.11
CA MET A 41 -52.72 -29.23 106.14
C MET A 41 -52.11 -30.64 106.22
N GLY A 42 -50.96 -30.88 105.58
CA GLY A 42 -50.22 -32.14 105.68
C GLY A 42 -49.73 -32.44 107.09
N VAL A 43 -49.21 -31.45 107.81
CA VAL A 43 -48.76 -31.64 109.20
C VAL A 43 -49.94 -31.94 110.15
N ILE A 44 -51.10 -31.28 109.95
CA ILE A 44 -52.30 -31.55 110.76
C ILE A 44 -52.82 -32.97 110.51
N LEU A 45 -52.83 -33.44 109.26
CA LEU A 45 -53.25 -34.81 108.93
C LEU A 45 -52.30 -35.87 109.50
N VAL A 46 -50.98 -35.62 109.52
CA VAL A 46 -50.00 -36.53 110.14
C VAL A 46 -50.22 -36.63 111.65
N VAL A 47 -50.51 -35.52 112.34
CA VAL A 47 -50.79 -35.55 113.79
C VAL A 47 -52.12 -36.25 114.11
N ILE A 48 -53.15 -36.09 113.25
CA ILE A 48 -54.42 -36.84 113.39
C ILE A 48 -54.21 -38.34 113.12
N PHE A 49 -53.40 -38.71 112.12
CA PHE A 49 -53.10 -40.11 111.83
C PHE A 49 -52.27 -40.78 112.93
N GLU A 50 -51.26 -40.11 113.48
CA GLU A 50 -50.47 -40.64 114.61
C GLU A 50 -51.33 -40.82 115.87
N THR A 51 -52.24 -39.88 116.16
CA THR A 51 -53.13 -39.99 117.33
C THR A 51 -54.23 -41.05 117.15
N ALA A 52 -54.76 -41.24 115.94
CA ALA A 52 -55.69 -42.34 115.62
C ALA A 52 -55.01 -43.72 115.58
N TYR A 53 -53.75 -43.79 115.14
CA TYR A 53 -52.96 -45.02 115.12
C TYR A 53 -52.61 -45.51 116.53
N ILE A 54 -52.33 -44.59 117.47
CA ILE A 54 -52.13 -44.95 118.89
C ILE A 54 -53.45 -45.41 119.55
N TYR A 55 -54.61 -44.88 119.14
CA TYR A 55 -55.91 -45.30 119.70
C TYR A 55 -56.42 -46.64 119.16
N THR A 56 -56.06 -47.02 117.93
CA THR A 56 -56.53 -48.28 117.30
C THR A 56 -55.62 -49.48 117.58
N THR A 57 -54.36 -49.27 118.00
CA THR A 57 -53.42 -50.36 118.31
C THR A 57 -53.46 -50.82 119.78
N LYS A 58 -54.28 -50.20 120.63
CA LYS A 58 -54.35 -50.52 122.07
C LYS A 58 -55.18 -51.76 122.42
N ASP A 59 -55.86 -52.39 121.44
CA ASP A 59 -56.83 -53.48 121.70
C ASP A 59 -56.45 -54.86 121.12
N ILE A 60 -55.28 -55.01 120.47
CA ILE A 60 -54.90 -56.29 119.81
C ILE A 60 -53.98 -57.18 120.66
N THR A 61 -53.42 -56.69 121.78
CA THR A 61 -52.41 -57.45 122.55
C THR A 61 -52.97 -58.41 123.62
N LYS A 62 -54.29 -58.55 123.77
CA LYS A 62 -54.88 -59.32 124.87
C LYS A 62 -55.44 -60.70 124.54
N THR A 63 -55.40 -61.14 123.29
CA THR A 63 -55.87 -62.49 122.92
C THR A 63 -54.96 -63.07 121.87
N ILE A 64 -54.64 -64.37 121.99
CA ILE A 64 -53.91 -65.20 121.02
C ILE A 64 -52.38 -65.22 121.20
N PHE A 65 -51.89 -65.69 122.34
CA PHE A 65 -50.69 -66.54 122.32
C PHE A 65 -50.83 -67.65 123.35
N ASN A 66 -51.23 -68.82 122.86
CA ASN A 66 -51.06 -70.09 123.56
C ASN A 66 -49.53 -70.31 123.76
N PRO A 67 -49.04 -70.49 125.00
CA PRO A 67 -47.60 -70.59 125.28
C PRO A 67 -46.87 -71.66 124.48
N GLU A 68 -47.53 -72.76 124.07
CA GLU A 68 -46.92 -73.81 123.24
C GLU A 68 -46.62 -73.37 121.80
N GLU A 69 -47.44 -72.49 121.22
CA GLU A 69 -47.23 -72.03 119.84
C GLU A 69 -46.07 -71.03 119.75
N ARG A 70 -45.89 -70.22 120.81
CA ARG A 70 -44.75 -69.32 120.95
C ARG A 70 -43.42 -70.08 120.99
N ASP A 71 -43.38 -71.24 121.63
CA ASP A 71 -42.14 -72.01 121.76
C ASP A 71 -41.81 -72.79 120.46
N ARG A 72 -42.81 -73.23 119.68
CA ARG A 72 -42.58 -73.74 118.31
C ARG A 72 -42.00 -72.69 117.38
N ILE A 73 -42.58 -71.49 117.36
CA ILE A 73 -42.10 -70.38 116.52
C ILE A 73 -40.66 -69.99 116.90
N ARG A 74 -40.31 -70.01 118.19
CA ARG A 74 -38.93 -69.77 118.63
C ARG A 74 -37.95 -70.82 118.12
N LEU A 75 -38.35 -72.09 118.11
CA LEU A 75 -37.52 -73.19 117.61
C LEU A 75 -37.32 -73.13 116.10
N ASP A 76 -38.37 -72.81 115.34
CA ASP A 76 -38.28 -72.61 113.89
C ASP A 76 -37.45 -71.37 113.55
N TRP A 77 -37.67 -70.27 114.27
CA TRP A 77 -36.86 -69.06 114.12
C TRP A 77 -35.39 -69.31 114.46
N GLN A 78 -35.07 -70.11 115.49
CA GLN A 78 -33.69 -70.47 115.81
C GLN A 78 -33.04 -71.32 114.71
N ARG A 79 -33.78 -72.24 114.09
CA ARG A 79 -33.30 -73.03 112.94
C ARG A 79 -33.05 -72.16 111.72
N GLU A 80 -34.00 -71.31 111.36
CA GLU A 80 -33.87 -70.37 110.25
C GLU A 80 -32.76 -69.35 110.48
N TYR A 81 -32.63 -68.84 111.70
CA TYR A 81 -31.58 -67.90 112.07
C TYR A 81 -30.20 -68.56 111.98
N ALA A 82 -30.06 -69.82 112.42
CA ALA A 82 -28.81 -70.57 112.27
C ALA A 82 -28.46 -70.79 110.79
N ALA A 83 -29.41 -71.23 109.96
CA ALA A 83 -29.21 -71.44 108.53
C ALA A 83 -28.91 -70.11 107.78
N HIS A 84 -29.59 -69.03 108.14
CA HIS A 84 -29.34 -67.70 107.59
C HIS A 84 -27.95 -67.21 107.97
N LYS A 85 -27.53 -67.41 109.23
CA LYS A 85 -26.20 -67.04 109.70
C LYS A 85 -25.11 -67.79 108.92
N GLU A 86 -25.30 -69.08 108.67
CA GLU A 86 -24.39 -69.90 107.86
C GLU A 86 -24.32 -69.38 106.40
N ASN A 87 -25.47 -69.08 105.79
CA ASN A 87 -25.53 -68.54 104.44
C ASN A 87 -24.84 -67.15 104.33
N ILE A 88 -25.04 -66.28 105.32
CA ILE A 88 -24.35 -64.98 105.40
C ILE A 88 -22.84 -65.17 105.54
N THR A 89 -22.38 -66.13 106.34
CA THR A 89 -20.94 -66.43 106.43
C THR A 89 -20.37 -66.96 105.12
N ARG A 90 -21.09 -67.84 104.41
CA ARG A 90 -20.69 -68.33 103.09
C ARG A 90 -20.58 -67.20 102.08
N LEU A 91 -21.60 -66.33 101.98
CA LEU A 91 -21.59 -65.18 101.07
C LEU A 91 -20.47 -64.18 101.39
N ARG A 92 -20.11 -64.02 102.67
CA ARG A 92 -18.96 -63.19 103.07
C ARG A 92 -17.63 -63.79 102.62
N ILE A 93 -17.48 -65.11 102.71
CA ILE A 93 -16.29 -65.82 102.24
C ILE A 93 -16.19 -65.73 100.72
N GLU A 94 -17.28 -65.99 99.99
CA GLU A 94 -17.34 -65.88 98.53
C GLU A 94 -17.00 -64.47 98.05
N ARG A 95 -17.62 -63.44 98.64
CA ARG A 95 -17.31 -62.04 98.30
C ARG A 95 -15.85 -61.67 98.60
N ALA A 96 -15.29 -62.19 99.70
CA ALA A 96 -13.89 -61.96 100.03
C ALA A 96 -12.92 -62.67 99.08
N SER A 97 -13.28 -63.84 98.53
CA SER A 97 -12.50 -64.50 97.47
C SER A 97 -12.62 -63.76 96.14
N GLU A 98 -13.81 -63.33 95.74
CA GLU A 98 -14.03 -62.54 94.52
C GLU A 98 -13.30 -61.20 94.59
N GLU A 99 -13.31 -60.53 95.74
CA GLU A 99 -12.58 -59.28 95.92
C GLU A 99 -11.06 -59.49 95.81
N LYS A 100 -10.53 -60.59 96.35
CA LYS A 100 -9.11 -60.94 96.18
C LYS A 100 -8.77 -61.24 94.72
N GLU A 101 -9.60 -62.01 94.02
CA GLU A 101 -9.40 -62.29 92.59
C GLU A 101 -9.44 -61.01 91.77
N TRP A 102 -10.40 -60.13 92.05
CA TRP A 102 -10.52 -58.83 91.39
C TRP A 102 -9.31 -57.94 91.65
N GLN A 103 -8.76 -57.90 92.88
CA GLN A 103 -7.54 -57.15 93.18
C GLN A 103 -6.31 -57.73 92.45
N ILE A 104 -6.22 -59.05 92.34
CA ILE A 104 -5.16 -59.72 91.57
C ILE A 104 -5.29 -59.39 90.08
N GLU A 105 -6.50 -59.45 89.53
CA GLU A 105 -6.73 -59.12 88.12
C GLU A 105 -6.47 -57.63 87.84
N ARG A 106 -6.89 -56.75 88.74
CA ARG A 106 -6.64 -55.31 88.66
C ARG A 106 -5.15 -55.00 88.66
N SER A 107 -4.37 -55.61 89.56
CA SER A 107 -2.91 -55.41 89.61
C SER A 107 -2.21 -55.97 88.37
N LYS A 108 -2.65 -57.14 87.86
CA LYS A 108 -2.16 -57.68 86.57
C LYS A 108 -2.45 -56.75 85.40
N ASN A 109 -3.65 -56.19 85.34
CA ASN A 109 -4.04 -55.26 84.28
C ASN A 109 -3.29 -53.93 84.40
N GLN A 110 -3.04 -53.44 85.60
CA GLN A 110 -2.23 -52.24 85.82
C GLN A 110 -0.79 -52.44 85.33
N VAL A 111 -0.14 -53.55 85.69
CA VAL A 111 1.22 -53.86 85.23
C VAL A 111 1.27 -54.03 83.71
N ARG A 112 0.25 -54.66 83.11
CA ARG A 112 0.13 -54.78 81.66
C ARG A 112 0.03 -53.40 81.00
N TRP A 113 -0.86 -52.55 81.53
CA TRP A 113 -1.07 -51.20 81.01
C TRP A 113 0.18 -50.33 81.13
N GLU A 114 0.92 -50.39 82.25
CA GLU A 114 2.18 -49.65 82.43
C GLU A 114 3.25 -50.10 81.44
N ARG A 115 3.33 -51.40 81.12
CA ARG A 115 4.23 -51.93 80.08
C ARG A 115 3.85 -51.45 78.70
N GLU A 116 2.59 -51.60 78.31
CA GLU A 116 2.08 -51.14 77.02
C GLU A 116 2.26 -49.63 76.84
N TYR A 117 2.04 -48.86 77.91
CA TYR A 117 2.25 -47.42 77.91
C TYR A 117 3.73 -47.03 77.78
N ALA A 118 4.63 -47.76 78.44
CA ALA A 118 6.07 -47.53 78.31
C ALA A 118 6.58 -47.83 76.89
N GLU A 119 6.15 -48.95 76.31
CA GLU A 119 6.47 -49.33 74.92
C GLU A 119 5.90 -48.30 73.93
N TYR A 120 4.65 -47.87 74.12
CA TYR A 120 4.03 -46.82 73.33
C TYR A 120 4.83 -45.52 73.40
N LYS A 121 5.25 -45.09 74.61
CA LYS A 121 6.05 -43.88 74.82
C LYS A 121 7.42 -43.96 74.14
N GLU A 122 8.09 -45.10 74.21
CA GLU A 122 9.37 -45.31 73.51
C GLU A 122 9.19 -45.24 72.00
N ASN A 123 8.16 -45.90 71.46
CA ASN A 123 7.87 -45.89 70.03
C ASN A 123 7.57 -44.46 69.53
N ILE A 124 6.76 -43.69 70.26
CA ILE A 124 6.49 -42.29 69.92
C ILE A 124 7.77 -41.45 69.95
N THR A 125 8.64 -41.63 70.95
CA THR A 125 9.92 -40.91 71.03
C THR A 125 10.80 -41.25 69.84
N ARG A 126 10.90 -42.54 69.48
CA ARG A 126 11.66 -43.01 68.31
C ARG A 126 11.13 -42.39 67.01
N LEU A 127 9.82 -42.30 66.85
CA LEU A 127 9.19 -41.67 65.69
C LEU A 127 9.45 -40.15 65.62
N ILE A 128 9.43 -39.46 66.76
CA ILE A 128 9.77 -38.03 66.83
C ILE A 128 11.22 -37.81 66.41
N THR A 129 12.17 -38.55 67.01
CA THR A 129 13.59 -38.44 66.66
C THR A 129 13.85 -38.78 65.18
N LYS A 130 13.17 -39.81 64.65
CA LYS A 130 13.26 -40.17 63.24
C LYS A 130 12.79 -39.01 62.34
N ARG A 131 11.63 -38.41 62.63
CA ARG A 131 11.13 -37.25 61.88
C ARG A 131 12.03 -36.03 61.99
N GLU A 132 12.65 -35.79 63.14
CA GLU A 132 13.60 -34.68 63.31
C GLU A 132 14.87 -34.89 62.48
N ASN A 133 15.39 -36.11 62.40
CA ASN A 133 16.54 -36.44 61.58
C ASN A 133 16.21 -36.33 60.08
N GLU A 134 15.09 -36.90 59.65
CA GLU A 134 14.59 -36.76 58.26
C GLU A 134 14.39 -35.28 57.89
N LYS A 135 13.86 -34.47 58.81
CA LYS A 135 13.71 -33.02 58.61
C LYS A 135 15.07 -32.31 58.49
N LYS A 136 16.07 -32.69 59.29
CA LYS A 136 17.43 -32.11 59.22
C LYS A 136 18.11 -32.48 57.90
N GLU A 137 18.03 -33.75 57.50
CA GLU A 137 18.57 -34.23 56.22
C GLU A 137 17.94 -33.49 55.04
N TRP A 138 16.61 -33.38 55.04
CA TRP A 138 15.88 -32.63 54.02
C TRP A 138 16.28 -31.15 53.96
N LEU A 139 16.48 -30.50 55.11
CA LEU A 139 16.94 -29.11 55.16
C LEU A 139 18.35 -28.94 54.60
N LEU A 140 19.25 -29.88 54.90
CA LEU A 140 20.61 -29.89 54.38
C LEU A 140 20.63 -30.11 52.86
N GLU A 141 19.88 -31.08 52.37
CA GLU A 141 19.73 -31.36 50.94
C GLU A 141 19.16 -30.13 50.21
N ARG A 142 18.13 -29.50 50.77
CA ARG A 142 17.55 -28.27 50.22
C ARG A 142 18.53 -27.11 50.21
N ALA A 143 19.38 -26.99 51.22
CA ALA A 143 20.43 -25.96 51.26
C ALA A 143 21.49 -26.21 50.18
N ASN A 144 21.98 -27.45 50.06
CA ASN A 144 22.94 -27.86 49.05
C ASN A 144 22.39 -27.65 47.63
N PHE A 145 21.12 -28.00 47.40
CA PHE A 145 20.46 -27.77 46.12
C PHE A 145 20.40 -26.28 45.76
N ARG A 146 20.04 -25.41 46.72
CA ARG A 146 20.03 -23.95 46.51
C ARG A 146 21.43 -23.41 46.22
N GLU A 147 22.45 -23.92 46.89
CA GLU A 147 23.83 -23.49 46.65
C GLU A 147 24.32 -23.94 45.27
N HIS A 148 24.02 -25.18 44.88
CA HIS A 148 24.32 -25.70 43.55
C HIS A 148 23.66 -24.84 42.46
N GLN A 149 22.36 -24.55 42.59
CA GLN A 149 21.64 -23.67 41.68
C GLN A 149 22.24 -22.26 41.59
N LYS A 150 22.70 -21.69 42.72
CA LYS A 150 23.41 -20.40 42.72
C LYS A 150 24.71 -20.45 41.93
N ARG A 151 25.49 -21.54 42.06
CA ARG A 151 26.75 -21.72 41.32
C ARG A 151 26.50 -21.90 39.82
N GLU A 152 25.53 -22.72 39.44
CA GLU A 152 25.15 -22.90 38.03
C GLU A 152 24.65 -21.59 37.41
N TYR A 153 23.78 -20.86 38.13
CA TYR A 153 23.28 -19.57 37.65
C TYR A 153 24.40 -18.53 37.52
N ALA A 154 25.34 -18.49 38.46
CA ALA A 154 26.50 -17.60 38.38
C ALA A 154 27.38 -17.92 37.17
N ALA A 155 27.70 -19.20 36.95
CA ALA A 155 28.48 -19.66 35.79
C ALA A 155 27.75 -19.38 34.47
N TYR A 156 26.44 -19.60 34.43
CA TYR A 156 25.60 -19.25 33.28
C TYR A 156 25.66 -17.74 32.97
N LYS A 157 25.51 -16.90 34.00
CA LYS A 157 25.56 -15.43 33.86
C LYS A 157 26.92 -14.94 33.37
N GLU A 158 28.00 -15.52 33.87
CA GLU A 158 29.37 -15.23 33.41
C GLU A 158 29.54 -15.61 31.93
N ASN A 159 29.09 -16.79 31.54
CA ASN A 159 29.15 -17.25 30.15
C ASN A 159 28.36 -16.33 29.21
N ILE A 160 27.15 -15.92 29.59
CA ILE A 160 26.34 -14.96 28.81
C ILE A 160 27.05 -13.61 28.69
N THR A 161 27.67 -13.13 29.76
CA THR A 161 28.42 -11.86 29.75
C THR A 161 29.61 -11.93 28.80
N ARG A 162 30.37 -13.03 28.85
CA ARG A 162 31.49 -13.30 27.94
C ARG A 162 31.03 -13.34 26.47
N LEU A 163 29.99 -14.12 26.18
CA LEU A 163 29.46 -14.23 24.81
C LEU A 163 28.90 -12.90 24.28
N SER A 164 28.30 -12.08 25.14
CA SER A 164 27.88 -10.74 24.76
C SER A 164 29.07 -9.86 24.40
N ALA A 165 30.13 -9.88 25.20
CA ALA A 165 31.35 -9.11 24.95
C ALA A 165 32.04 -9.55 23.63
N GLU A 166 32.14 -10.86 23.39
CA GLU A 166 32.69 -11.40 22.12
C GLU A 166 31.84 -10.96 20.91
N ARG A 167 30.52 -11.04 21.02
CA ARG A 167 29.61 -10.58 19.97
C ARG A 167 29.76 -9.08 19.70
N ASP A 168 29.90 -8.27 20.73
CA ASP A 168 30.03 -6.83 20.60
C ASP A 168 31.40 -6.43 20.01
N ALA A 169 32.46 -7.18 20.33
CA ALA A 169 33.76 -7.06 19.67
C ALA A 169 33.68 -7.39 18.18
N LEU A 170 33.07 -8.53 17.81
CA LEU A 170 32.86 -8.91 16.41
C LEU A 170 32.02 -7.88 15.65
N ARG A 171 31.00 -7.31 16.29
CA ARG A 171 30.19 -6.23 15.71
C ARG A 171 31.03 -4.99 15.45
N SER A 172 31.90 -4.61 16.39
CA SER A 172 32.80 -3.47 16.23
C SER A 172 33.76 -3.68 15.06
N ASP A 173 34.40 -4.84 14.97
CA ASP A 173 35.32 -5.18 13.87
C ASP A 173 34.60 -5.16 12.51
N TRP A 174 33.39 -5.69 12.46
CA TRP A 174 32.57 -5.65 11.24
C TRP A 174 32.23 -4.23 10.80
N LEU A 175 31.94 -3.31 11.75
CA LEU A 175 31.67 -1.91 11.42
C LEU A 175 32.91 -1.21 10.86
N ILE A 176 34.09 -1.47 11.43
CA ILE A 176 35.37 -0.93 10.95
C ILE A 176 35.63 -1.42 9.51
N GLU A 177 35.47 -2.72 9.26
CA GLU A 177 35.70 -3.28 7.92
C GLU A 177 34.67 -2.78 6.90
N ARG A 178 33.40 -2.66 7.29
CA ARG A 178 32.36 -2.07 6.45
C ARG A 178 32.72 -0.64 6.04
N ASP A 179 33.16 0.18 6.98
CA ASP A 179 33.51 1.57 6.72
C ASP A 179 34.76 1.66 5.83
N ARG A 180 35.74 0.76 6.02
CA ARG A 180 36.91 0.61 5.14
C ARG A 180 36.52 0.27 3.70
N LEU A 181 35.62 -0.69 3.51
CA LEU A 181 35.12 -1.07 2.18
C LEU A 181 34.31 0.06 1.55
N GLN A 182 33.55 0.81 2.33
CA GLN A 182 32.81 1.97 1.83
C GLN A 182 33.76 3.07 1.36
N ALA A 183 34.84 3.35 2.10
CA ALA A 183 35.87 4.29 1.69
C ALA A 183 36.53 3.85 0.36
N LEU A 184 36.91 2.58 0.23
CA LEU A 184 37.50 2.04 -1.00
C LEU A 184 36.56 2.16 -2.22
N ARG A 185 35.26 1.91 -2.03
CA ARG A 185 34.24 2.11 -3.07
C ARG A 185 34.13 3.57 -3.49
N ASN A 186 34.12 4.49 -2.53
CA ASN A 186 34.04 5.92 -2.80
C ASN A 186 35.29 6.43 -3.55
N ASP A 187 36.48 5.93 -3.19
CA ASP A 187 37.73 6.28 -3.87
C ASP A 187 37.76 5.73 -5.30
N THR A 188 37.34 4.47 -5.49
CA THR A 188 37.22 3.87 -6.83
C THR A 188 36.24 4.66 -7.71
N ALA A 189 35.10 5.07 -7.15
CA ALA A 189 34.13 5.89 -7.87
C ALA A 189 34.68 7.28 -8.23
N ARG A 190 35.49 7.88 -7.35
CA ARG A 190 36.16 9.17 -7.61
C ARG A 190 37.15 9.05 -8.78
N GLU A 191 37.97 8.01 -8.79
CA GLU A 191 38.94 7.76 -9.87
C GLU A 191 38.26 7.46 -11.20
N LEU A 192 37.14 6.72 -11.20
CA LEU A 192 36.34 6.50 -12.40
C LEU A 192 35.79 7.82 -12.97
N ARG A 193 35.23 8.69 -12.13
CA ARG A 193 34.74 10.02 -12.58
C ARG A 193 35.85 10.86 -13.21
N LYS A 194 37.06 10.86 -12.64
CA LYS A 194 38.20 11.57 -13.23
C LYS A 194 38.55 11.05 -14.62
N ARG A 195 38.59 9.73 -14.81
CA ARG A 195 38.86 9.10 -16.11
C ARG A 195 37.77 9.40 -17.14
N ASP A 196 36.51 9.41 -16.71
CA ASP A 196 35.38 9.74 -17.59
C ASP A 196 35.38 11.21 -18.00
N GLU A 197 35.69 12.12 -17.06
CA GLU A 197 35.87 13.54 -17.35
C GLU A 197 37.04 13.79 -18.32
N GLU A 198 38.17 13.11 -18.11
CA GLU A 198 39.32 13.17 -19.01
C GLU A 198 38.94 12.67 -20.41
N ARG A 199 38.28 11.52 -20.52
CA ARG A 199 37.80 10.98 -21.81
C ARG A 199 36.87 11.97 -22.53
N ARG A 200 35.96 12.61 -21.80
CA ARG A 200 35.04 13.60 -22.37
C ARG A 200 35.79 14.82 -22.90
N ARG A 201 36.79 15.33 -22.16
CA ARG A 201 37.63 16.44 -22.66
C ARG A 201 38.41 16.06 -23.91
N TRP A 202 39.01 14.87 -23.94
CA TRP A 202 39.72 14.36 -25.11
C TRP A 202 38.80 14.21 -26.32
N GLU A 203 37.57 13.75 -26.12
CA GLU A 203 36.60 13.58 -27.21
C GLU A 203 36.07 14.93 -27.71
N GLU A 204 35.83 15.90 -26.82
CA GLU A 204 35.49 17.28 -27.17
C GLU A 204 36.64 17.97 -27.93
N GLU A 205 37.90 17.83 -27.48
CA GLU A 205 39.08 18.33 -28.18
C GLU A 205 39.24 17.69 -29.56
N ARG A 206 39.07 16.36 -29.66
CA ARG A 206 39.11 15.65 -30.95
C ARG A 206 38.05 16.17 -31.90
N GLN A 207 36.79 16.28 -31.45
CA GLN A 207 35.71 16.81 -32.29
C GLN A 207 35.93 18.26 -32.70
N ASN A 208 36.48 19.08 -31.80
CA ASN A 208 36.80 20.46 -32.13
C ASN A 208 37.95 20.53 -33.14
N HIS A 209 38.98 19.71 -32.97
CA HIS A 209 40.09 19.62 -33.92
C HIS A 209 39.62 19.16 -35.31
N GLU A 210 38.79 18.12 -35.38
CA GLU A 210 38.17 17.64 -36.62
C GLU A 210 37.31 18.72 -37.28
N ARG A 211 36.54 19.49 -36.49
CA ARG A 211 35.75 20.62 -37.00
C ARG A 211 36.64 21.73 -37.55
N GLU A 212 37.68 22.11 -36.83
CA GLU A 212 38.63 23.13 -37.28
C GLU A 212 39.36 22.70 -38.56
N GLU A 213 39.78 21.43 -38.65
CA GLU A 213 40.40 20.87 -39.85
C GLU A 213 39.41 20.82 -41.02
N ARG A 214 38.14 20.47 -40.77
CA ARG A 214 37.07 20.54 -41.76
C ARG A 214 36.87 21.97 -42.26
N GLU A 215 36.83 22.97 -41.39
CA GLU A 215 36.72 24.38 -41.82
C GLU A 215 37.96 24.88 -42.58
N ARG A 216 39.17 24.39 -42.24
CA ARG A 216 40.40 24.69 -43.00
C ARG A 216 40.34 24.08 -44.40
N THR A 217 39.95 22.82 -44.49
CA THR A 217 39.89 22.09 -45.77
C THR A 217 38.79 22.61 -46.68
N LYS A 218 37.65 23.05 -46.10
CA LYS A 218 36.53 23.67 -46.83
C LYS A 218 36.96 24.87 -47.67
N LYS A 219 37.93 25.67 -47.21
CA LYS A 219 38.44 26.84 -47.94
C LYS A 219 39.15 26.51 -49.26
N TYR A 220 39.55 25.26 -49.45
CA TYR A 220 40.17 24.81 -50.70
C TYR A 220 39.14 24.33 -51.72
N ILE A 221 37.87 24.13 -51.34
CA ILE A 221 36.82 23.76 -52.29
C ILE A 221 36.56 24.96 -53.20
N GLN A 222 36.67 24.73 -54.51
CA GLN A 222 36.55 25.78 -55.52
C GLN A 222 35.55 25.37 -56.59
N TRP A 223 34.64 26.29 -56.88
CA TRP A 223 33.80 26.23 -58.07
C TRP A 223 34.59 26.71 -59.28
N SER A 224 34.33 26.08 -60.43
CA SER A 224 34.69 26.68 -61.71
C SER A 224 33.96 27.99 -61.93
N GLU A 225 34.36 28.69 -63.00
CA GLU A 225 33.64 29.85 -63.49
C GLU A 225 32.13 29.57 -63.60
N VAL A 226 31.33 30.36 -62.88
CA VAL A 226 29.87 30.26 -62.93
C VAL A 226 29.38 30.69 -64.30
N ARG A 227 28.75 29.76 -65.01
CA ARG A 227 28.23 30.02 -66.35
C ARG A 227 26.71 30.04 -66.32
N ARG A 228 26.13 30.94 -67.12
CA ARG A 228 24.72 30.86 -67.47
C ARG A 228 24.50 29.60 -68.28
N ASP A 229 23.39 28.94 -68.03
CA ASP A 229 22.99 27.82 -68.89
C ASP A 229 22.67 28.31 -70.32
N GLN A 230 22.59 27.39 -71.29
CA GLN A 230 22.28 27.74 -72.69
C GLN A 230 20.92 28.45 -72.80
N GLU A 231 19.93 27.99 -72.03
CA GLU A 231 18.63 28.64 -71.85
C GLU A 231 18.51 29.09 -70.38
N PRO A 232 19.12 30.23 -70.00
CA PRO A 232 19.27 30.58 -68.59
C PRO A 232 17.92 30.96 -67.98
N CYS A 233 17.05 31.67 -68.68
CA CYS A 233 15.79 32.10 -68.10
C CYS A 233 14.78 30.96 -68.06
N ILE A 234 14.40 30.59 -66.83
CA ILE A 234 13.44 29.51 -66.55
C ILE A 234 12.05 30.07 -66.16
N ALA A 235 11.99 31.26 -65.59
CA ALA A 235 10.75 31.96 -65.22
C ALA A 235 11.00 33.47 -65.16
N TYR A 236 9.95 34.28 -65.01
CA TYR A 236 10.05 35.74 -64.94
C TYR A 236 10.99 36.18 -63.82
N GLY A 237 12.01 36.95 -64.19
CA GLY A 237 13.06 37.40 -63.28
C GLY A 237 13.91 36.27 -62.69
N THR A 238 13.84 35.05 -63.24
CA THR A 238 14.53 33.87 -62.70
C THR A 238 15.44 33.22 -63.74
N ALA A 239 16.72 33.08 -63.40
CA ALA A 239 17.74 32.47 -64.25
C ALA A 239 18.41 31.26 -63.59
N ARG A 240 18.85 30.31 -64.43
CA ARG A 240 19.60 29.12 -64.06
C ARG A 240 21.08 29.31 -64.40
N TYR A 241 21.90 29.09 -63.40
CA TYR A 241 23.35 29.06 -63.49
C TYR A 241 23.88 27.69 -63.14
N GLN A 242 25.04 27.36 -63.68
CA GLN A 242 25.74 26.12 -63.37
C GLN A 242 27.25 26.34 -63.32
N ALA A 243 27.91 25.52 -62.50
CA ALA A 243 29.35 25.49 -62.34
C ALA A 243 29.76 24.09 -61.90
N HIS A 244 30.86 23.60 -62.48
CA HIS A 244 31.50 22.36 -62.08
C HIS A 244 32.30 22.60 -60.79
N LEU A 245 32.32 21.61 -59.90
CA LEU A 245 33.16 21.61 -58.71
C LEU A 245 34.58 21.20 -59.12
N GLU A 246 35.51 22.16 -59.24
CA GLU A 246 36.86 21.90 -59.79
C GLU A 246 37.73 21.10 -58.85
N TYR A 247 37.66 21.41 -57.56
CA TYR A 247 38.50 20.76 -56.57
C TYR A 247 37.71 20.43 -55.31
N THR A 248 37.88 19.19 -54.86
CA THR A 248 37.38 18.69 -53.58
C THR A 248 38.56 18.04 -52.85
N PRO A 249 38.91 18.47 -51.63
CA PRO A 249 40.01 17.87 -50.89
C PRO A 249 39.82 16.35 -50.71
N PRO A 250 40.90 15.55 -50.68
CA PRO A 250 40.81 14.13 -50.41
C PRO A 250 40.05 13.84 -49.11
N GLY A 251 39.13 12.87 -49.14
CA GLY A 251 38.31 12.49 -47.99
C GLY A 251 37.00 13.27 -47.85
N TRP A 252 36.79 14.33 -48.64
CA TRP A 252 35.49 14.98 -48.74
C TRP A 252 34.58 14.27 -49.73
N ASP A 253 33.32 14.12 -49.35
CA ASP A 253 32.27 13.71 -50.26
C ASP A 253 31.93 14.85 -51.23
N LYS A 254 32.05 14.59 -52.55
CA LYS A 254 31.80 15.59 -53.62
C LYS A 254 30.40 16.21 -53.50
N PHE A 255 29.41 15.44 -53.07
CA PHE A 255 28.03 15.93 -52.94
C PHE A 255 27.85 16.85 -51.74
N SER A 256 28.42 16.49 -50.60
CA SER A 256 28.47 17.34 -49.40
C SER A 256 29.23 18.64 -49.67
N ALA A 257 30.38 18.55 -50.35
CA ALA A 257 31.14 19.71 -50.81
C ALA A 257 30.31 20.64 -51.72
N CYS A 258 29.56 20.08 -52.66
CA CYS A 258 28.64 20.86 -53.51
C CYS A 258 27.59 21.62 -52.68
N LYS A 259 26.90 20.95 -51.75
CA LYS A 259 25.84 21.59 -50.95
C LYS A 259 26.35 22.64 -49.97
N GLU A 260 27.53 22.44 -49.40
CA GLU A 260 28.07 23.28 -48.33
C GLU A 260 28.92 24.47 -48.84
N THR A 261 29.14 24.58 -50.15
CA THR A 261 29.99 25.62 -50.75
C THR A 261 29.15 26.63 -51.51
N SER A 262 29.14 27.88 -51.02
CA SER A 262 28.47 28.99 -51.69
C SER A 262 29.30 29.55 -52.85
N VAL A 263 28.64 30.27 -53.76
CA VAL A 263 29.29 31.06 -54.80
C VAL A 263 28.65 32.44 -54.89
N SER A 264 29.42 33.45 -55.30
CA SER A 264 28.93 34.81 -55.42
C SER A 264 28.30 35.03 -56.79
N ILE A 265 26.98 35.20 -56.85
CA ILE A 265 26.23 35.56 -58.07
C ILE A 265 25.56 36.90 -57.83
N HIS A 266 25.83 37.87 -58.71
CA HIS A 266 25.42 39.28 -58.56
C HIS A 266 25.80 39.90 -57.20
N GLY A 267 26.95 39.51 -56.65
CA GLY A 267 27.45 40.02 -55.38
C GLY A 267 26.78 39.46 -54.12
N LYS A 268 25.94 38.42 -54.25
CA LYS A 268 25.36 37.69 -53.12
C LYS A 268 25.87 36.26 -53.08
N ASP A 269 26.26 35.81 -51.89
CA ASP A 269 26.69 34.42 -51.68
C ASP A 269 25.46 33.50 -51.60
N VAL A 270 25.38 32.58 -52.55
CA VAL A 270 24.25 31.66 -52.70
C VAL A 270 24.74 30.22 -52.77
N PHE A 271 24.02 29.33 -52.10
CA PHE A 271 24.25 27.88 -52.17
C PHE A 271 23.53 27.30 -53.38
N PRO A 272 24.06 26.23 -53.99
CA PRO A 272 23.39 25.58 -55.10
C PRO A 272 22.02 25.06 -54.66
N THR A 273 21.02 25.34 -55.49
CA THR A 273 19.67 24.80 -55.32
C THR A 273 19.67 23.28 -55.52
N GLU A 274 20.54 22.81 -56.43
CA GLU A 274 20.68 21.40 -56.76
C GLU A 274 22.14 21.03 -57.04
N CYS A 275 22.50 19.79 -56.72
CA CYS A 275 23.79 19.19 -57.01
C CYS A 275 23.56 17.95 -57.88
N ARG A 276 24.15 17.90 -59.07
CA ARG A 276 23.98 16.80 -60.02
C ARG A 276 25.33 16.20 -60.41
N HIS A 277 25.34 14.88 -60.62
CA HIS A 277 26.48 14.21 -61.22
C HIS A 277 26.38 14.29 -62.75
N VAL A 278 27.44 14.79 -63.39
CA VAL A 278 27.60 14.78 -64.85
C VAL A 278 28.89 14.04 -65.16
N GLY A 279 28.78 12.74 -65.45
CA GLY A 279 29.95 11.86 -65.50
C GLY A 279 30.57 11.65 -64.10
N ASP A 280 31.88 11.87 -63.96
CA ASP A 280 32.58 11.86 -62.66
C ASP A 280 32.64 13.26 -62.00
N GLU A 281 32.13 14.29 -62.67
CA GLU A 281 32.12 15.64 -62.15
C GLU A 281 30.83 15.93 -61.38
N MET A 282 30.95 16.79 -60.36
CA MET A 282 29.81 17.32 -59.62
C MET A 282 29.51 18.72 -60.13
N VAL A 283 28.26 18.97 -60.52
CA VAL A 283 27.80 20.27 -61.02
C VAL A 283 26.81 20.85 -60.02
N GLY A 284 27.11 22.05 -59.53
CA GLY A 284 26.16 22.87 -58.79
C GLY A 284 25.24 23.60 -59.76
N VAL A 285 23.95 23.65 -59.43
CA VAL A 285 22.93 24.40 -60.17
C VAL A 285 22.29 25.41 -59.22
N TRP A 286 22.25 26.66 -59.65
CA TRP A 286 21.61 27.75 -58.91
C TRP A 286 20.42 28.28 -59.69
N ILE A 287 19.29 28.41 -59.00
CA ILE A 287 18.10 29.11 -59.48
C ILE A 287 18.06 30.47 -58.80
N ILE A 288 18.30 31.53 -59.57
CA ILE A 288 18.47 32.90 -59.08
C ILE A 288 17.26 33.72 -59.53
N ASP A 289 16.51 34.26 -58.57
CA ASP A 289 15.28 35.03 -58.77
C ASP A 289 15.44 36.55 -58.51
N PHE A 290 16.68 37.01 -58.36
CA PHE A 290 17.03 38.40 -58.10
C PHE A 290 17.99 38.95 -59.16
N ASP A 291 17.86 40.24 -59.45
CA ASP A 291 18.77 41.00 -60.32
C ASP A 291 18.94 40.45 -61.76
N GLU A 292 18.01 39.58 -62.21
CA GLU A 292 17.96 39.03 -63.57
C GLU A 292 17.16 39.89 -64.55
N ALA A 293 17.71 41.06 -64.90
CA ALA A 293 17.06 41.95 -65.87
C ALA A 293 16.85 41.29 -67.25
N SER A 294 17.74 40.39 -67.67
CA SER A 294 17.64 39.67 -68.95
C SER A 294 16.51 38.65 -69.01
N CYS A 295 15.96 38.25 -67.86
CA CYS A 295 14.89 37.27 -67.76
C CYS A 295 13.53 37.90 -67.46
N LYS A 296 13.35 39.17 -67.83
CA LYS A 296 12.10 39.92 -67.65
C LYS A 296 11.51 40.28 -69.01
N PRO A 297 10.85 39.34 -69.70
CA PRO A 297 10.05 39.69 -70.87
C PRO A 297 8.89 40.61 -70.49
N TRP A 298 8.23 41.14 -71.50
CA TRP A 298 7.08 42.01 -71.34
C TRP A 298 6.00 41.67 -72.35
N TRP A 299 4.76 41.99 -72.00
CA TRP A 299 3.61 41.79 -72.87
C TRP A 299 3.43 42.99 -73.80
N LYS A 300 3.29 42.73 -75.09
CA LYS A 300 3.08 43.71 -76.16
C LYS A 300 1.66 43.61 -76.70
N ASP A 301 1.11 44.76 -77.07
CA ASP A 301 -0.15 44.94 -77.80
C ASP A 301 -1.31 44.10 -77.23
N THR A 302 -1.85 44.52 -76.08
CA THR A 302 -3.03 43.86 -75.50
C THR A 302 -4.23 44.03 -76.42
N SER A 303 -4.64 42.95 -77.05
CA SER A 303 -5.80 42.85 -77.93
C SER A 303 -7.02 42.40 -77.14
N ASP A 304 -8.13 43.10 -77.37
CA ASP A 304 -9.45 42.72 -76.86
C ASP A 304 -10.04 41.64 -77.78
N GLN A 305 -10.33 40.45 -77.22
CA GLN A 305 -10.95 39.33 -77.93
C GLN A 305 -12.47 39.24 -77.69
N GLY A 306 -13.03 40.15 -76.89
CA GLY A 306 -14.45 40.18 -76.55
C GLY A 306 -14.86 39.20 -75.46
N CYS A 307 -16.17 39.04 -75.30
CA CYS A 307 -16.74 38.11 -74.32
C CYS A 307 -16.56 36.64 -74.78
N THR A 308 -16.07 35.77 -73.89
CA THR A 308 -15.79 34.35 -74.21
C THR A 308 -17.03 33.56 -74.63
N SER A 309 -18.18 33.88 -74.04
CA SER A 309 -19.48 33.38 -74.47
C SER A 309 -20.58 34.36 -74.05
N ARG A 310 -21.78 34.22 -74.64
CA ARG A 310 -22.93 35.03 -74.21
C ARG A 310 -23.25 34.70 -72.75
N GLN A 311 -23.30 35.73 -71.90
CA GLN A 311 -23.63 35.64 -70.47
C GLN A 311 -22.55 34.99 -69.58
N SER A 312 -21.31 34.78 -70.05
CA SER A 312 -20.23 34.28 -69.18
C SER A 312 -19.87 35.27 -68.08
N GLY A 313 -20.04 36.56 -68.34
CA GLY A 313 -19.45 37.61 -67.52
C GLY A 313 -17.92 37.60 -67.55
N ILE A 314 -17.32 37.00 -68.57
CA ILE A 314 -15.88 36.88 -68.77
C ILE A 314 -15.51 37.51 -70.11
N HIS A 315 -14.60 38.48 -70.04
CA HIS A 315 -13.99 39.18 -71.16
C HIS A 315 -12.57 38.64 -71.35
N ARG A 316 -12.22 38.24 -72.57
CA ARG A 316 -10.91 37.69 -72.88
C ARG A 316 -10.01 38.75 -73.50
N TYR A 317 -8.81 38.89 -72.96
CA TYR A 317 -7.74 39.70 -73.52
C TYR A 317 -6.57 38.80 -73.92
N GLU A 318 -5.86 39.18 -74.97
CA GLU A 318 -4.68 38.49 -75.48
C GLU A 318 -3.50 39.47 -75.56
N ALA A 319 -2.29 39.02 -75.25
CA ALA A 319 -1.08 39.82 -75.47
C ALA A 319 0.11 38.95 -75.88
N HIS A 320 0.98 39.47 -76.74
CA HIS A 320 2.17 38.78 -77.23
C HIS A 320 3.35 38.96 -76.27
N LEU A 321 4.06 37.89 -75.93
CA LEU A 321 5.21 37.93 -75.02
C LEU A 321 6.50 38.27 -75.79
N GLU A 322 7.06 39.44 -75.54
CA GLU A 322 8.26 39.95 -76.18
C GLU A 322 9.47 39.94 -75.25
N GLY A 323 10.67 39.98 -75.83
CA GLY A 323 11.92 40.11 -75.08
C GLY A 323 12.51 38.80 -74.54
N TYR A 324 11.83 37.66 -74.73
CA TYR A 324 12.36 36.34 -74.36
C TYR A 324 12.67 35.44 -75.56
N LEU A 325 11.79 35.42 -76.58
CA LEU A 325 11.97 34.64 -77.80
C LEU A 325 12.29 35.59 -78.96
N LYS A 326 13.22 35.22 -79.84
CA LYS A 326 13.28 35.82 -81.17
C LYS A 326 12.29 35.09 -82.09
N ALA A 327 11.87 35.75 -83.17
CA ALA A 327 11.07 35.11 -84.20
C ALA A 327 11.75 33.81 -84.67
N ASN A 328 10.99 32.72 -84.71
CA ASN A 328 11.43 31.36 -85.08
C ASN A 328 12.39 30.65 -84.11
N GLU A 329 12.57 31.14 -82.88
CA GLU A 329 13.26 30.40 -81.82
C GLU A 329 12.26 29.68 -80.92
N PHE A 330 12.39 28.35 -80.79
CA PHE A 330 11.71 27.58 -79.76
C PHE A 330 12.63 27.44 -78.55
N LYS A 331 12.15 27.81 -77.35
CA LYS A 331 12.85 27.56 -76.08
C LYS A 331 12.01 26.65 -75.21
N ASN A 332 12.63 25.73 -74.49
CA ASN A 332 11.89 24.71 -73.73
C ASN A 332 11.05 25.31 -72.59
N ASN A 333 11.49 26.44 -72.01
CA ASN A 333 10.85 27.06 -70.83
C ASN A 333 9.84 28.16 -71.20
N TRP A 334 9.33 28.18 -72.43
CA TRP A 334 8.37 29.21 -72.86
C TRP A 334 7.09 29.24 -72.02
N ALA A 335 6.62 28.06 -71.58
CA ALA A 335 5.40 27.93 -70.78
C ALA A 335 5.58 28.51 -69.36
N ASP A 336 6.70 28.20 -68.71
CA ASP A 336 7.03 28.75 -67.40
C ASP A 336 7.23 30.27 -67.47
N MET A 337 7.88 30.75 -68.52
CA MET A 337 8.04 32.19 -68.74
C MET A 337 6.69 32.87 -68.94
N CYS A 338 5.81 32.31 -69.78
CA CYS A 338 4.46 32.83 -69.99
C CYS A 338 3.64 32.87 -68.72
N SER A 339 3.63 31.78 -67.95
CA SER A 339 2.81 31.64 -66.74
C SER A 339 3.32 32.48 -65.57
N THR A 340 4.55 32.99 -65.60
CA THR A 340 5.13 33.78 -64.50
C THR A 340 5.34 35.25 -64.84
N THR A 341 5.17 35.65 -66.11
CA THR A 341 5.35 37.05 -66.51
C THR A 341 4.13 37.89 -66.13
N PRO A 342 4.28 38.89 -65.25
CA PRO A 342 3.18 39.73 -64.85
C PRO A 342 2.76 40.67 -65.98
N HIS A 343 1.47 40.95 -66.08
CA HIS A 343 0.91 41.92 -67.04
C HIS A 343 0.17 43.03 -66.31
N SER A 344 0.38 44.27 -66.72
CA SER A 344 -0.36 45.42 -66.17
C SER A 344 -1.30 45.96 -67.21
N MET A 345 -2.60 45.78 -67.00
CA MET A 345 -3.67 46.27 -67.87
C MET A 345 -4.85 46.78 -67.04
N PHE A 346 -5.53 47.82 -67.52
CA PHE A 346 -6.68 48.46 -66.83
C PHE A 346 -6.36 48.94 -65.40
N GLY A 347 -5.13 49.38 -65.15
CA GLY A 347 -4.69 49.81 -63.82
C GLY A 347 -4.54 48.68 -62.78
N GLN A 348 -4.64 47.42 -63.22
CA GLN A 348 -4.43 46.23 -62.38
C GLN A 348 -3.23 45.44 -62.89
N THR A 349 -2.45 44.86 -61.96
CA THR A 349 -1.33 43.97 -62.30
C THR A 349 -1.75 42.52 -62.06
N TYR A 350 -1.82 41.75 -63.13
CA TYR A 350 -2.06 40.33 -63.12
C TYR A 350 -0.74 39.59 -62.99
N LYS A 351 -0.64 38.63 -62.07
CA LYS A 351 0.60 37.88 -61.83
C LYS A 351 0.94 36.92 -62.97
N SER A 352 -0.09 36.41 -63.65
CA SER A 352 0.02 35.44 -64.73
C SER A 352 -1.18 35.57 -65.68
N PRO A 353 -1.07 35.11 -66.94
CA PRO A 353 -2.22 34.82 -67.77
C PRO A 353 -3.05 33.66 -67.21
N THR A 354 -4.30 33.58 -67.64
CA THR A 354 -5.20 32.44 -67.43
C THR A 354 -4.76 31.24 -68.26
N GLU A 355 -4.31 31.49 -69.50
CA GLU A 355 -3.88 30.46 -70.44
C GLU A 355 -2.70 30.95 -71.27
N CYS A 356 -1.79 30.03 -71.61
CA CYS A 356 -0.60 30.30 -72.40
C CYS A 356 -0.66 29.51 -73.70
N ILE A 357 -0.48 30.19 -74.83
CA ILE A 357 -0.56 29.58 -76.17
C ILE A 357 0.74 29.86 -76.92
N TYR A 358 1.32 28.82 -77.50
CA TYR A 358 2.42 28.96 -78.45
C TYR A 358 1.88 28.85 -79.88
N LYS A 359 2.09 29.88 -80.68
CA LYS A 359 1.72 29.92 -82.09
C LYS A 359 2.99 29.80 -82.93
N GLU A 360 3.07 28.77 -83.77
CA GLU A 360 4.22 28.52 -84.64
C GLU A 360 4.47 29.75 -85.53
N ASN A 361 5.71 30.28 -85.53
CA ASN A 361 6.15 31.52 -86.18
C ASN A 361 5.66 32.86 -85.59
N GLU A 362 4.67 32.86 -84.69
CA GLU A 362 4.19 34.10 -84.04
C GLU A 362 4.68 34.25 -82.60
N GLY A 363 5.17 33.18 -81.96
CA GLY A 363 5.72 33.24 -80.60
C GLY A 363 4.71 32.83 -79.53
N VAL A 364 4.80 33.45 -78.36
CA VAL A 364 4.05 33.06 -77.15
C VAL A 364 3.02 34.12 -76.82
N TYR A 365 1.79 33.70 -76.57
CA TYR A 365 0.68 34.56 -76.21
C TYR A 365 0.14 34.18 -74.83
N GLY A 366 -0.18 35.19 -74.04
CA GLY A 366 -0.96 35.04 -72.82
C GLY A 366 -2.41 35.41 -73.10
N LEU A 367 -3.34 34.66 -72.50
CA LEU A 367 -4.76 34.97 -72.48
C LEU A 367 -5.19 35.27 -71.05
N TRP A 368 -5.95 36.33 -70.85
CA TRP A 368 -6.52 36.70 -69.55
C TRP A 368 -8.04 36.72 -69.64
N ASP A 369 -8.67 35.88 -68.83
CA ASP A 369 -10.12 35.88 -68.63
C ASP A 369 -10.45 36.78 -67.44
N VAL A 370 -10.86 38.02 -67.74
CA VAL A 370 -11.19 39.05 -66.75
C VAL A 370 -12.69 39.13 -66.59
N THR A 371 -13.17 39.24 -65.36
CA THR A 371 -14.59 39.41 -65.11
C THR A 371 -15.06 40.78 -65.59
N ASP A 372 -16.07 40.80 -66.45
CA ASP A 372 -16.68 42.03 -66.98
C ASP A 372 -18.21 41.92 -66.93
N GLU A 373 -18.84 42.87 -66.25
CA GLU A 373 -20.30 42.94 -66.12
C GLU A 373 -20.98 43.20 -67.46
N ASN A 374 -20.30 43.84 -68.42
CA ASN A 374 -20.84 44.04 -69.76
C ASN A 374 -21.03 42.70 -70.49
N CYS A 375 -20.20 41.70 -70.18
CA CYS A 375 -20.34 40.34 -70.71
C CYS A 375 -21.46 39.53 -70.03
N ARG A 376 -22.11 40.06 -68.98
CA ARG A 376 -23.26 39.43 -68.31
C ARG A 376 -24.61 39.83 -68.89
N GLN A 377 -24.67 40.74 -69.87
CA GLN A 377 -25.95 41.31 -70.28
C GLN A 377 -26.95 40.23 -70.72
N SER A 378 -27.97 40.14 -69.86
CA SER A 378 -29.03 39.17 -69.83
C SER A 378 -29.92 39.33 -71.04
N LEU A 379 -30.44 38.19 -71.53
CA LEU A 379 -31.76 38.17 -72.12
C LEU A 379 -32.73 38.69 -71.05
N THR A 380 -32.91 40.00 -70.92
CA THR A 380 -34.21 40.56 -70.56
C THR A 380 -35.14 40.26 -71.72
N MET A 381 -35.44 38.96 -71.91
CA MET A 381 -36.67 38.55 -72.54
C MET A 381 -37.77 39.19 -71.72
N PHE A 382 -38.56 40.02 -72.40
CA PHE A 382 -39.90 40.40 -72.05
C PHE A 382 -40.62 39.24 -71.31
N VAL A 383 -40.61 39.25 -69.98
CA VAL A 383 -41.65 38.57 -69.20
C VAL A 383 -42.85 39.50 -69.33
N THR A 384 -43.64 39.27 -70.36
CA THR A 384 -44.96 39.86 -70.54
C THR A 384 -45.77 39.59 -69.28
N GLN A 385 -46.27 40.68 -68.70
CA GLN A 385 -47.25 40.66 -67.63
C GLN A 385 -48.44 39.79 -68.04
N LEU A 386 -48.67 38.70 -67.32
CA LEU A 386 -49.97 38.04 -67.25
C LEU A 386 -50.65 38.43 -65.93
N PRO A 387 -51.93 38.82 -65.96
CA PRO A 387 -52.64 39.30 -64.79
C PRO A 387 -53.21 38.15 -63.95
N HIS A 388 -53.23 38.38 -62.64
CA HIS A 388 -54.15 37.87 -61.62
C HIS A 388 -55.07 36.69 -62.00
N SER A 389 -54.90 35.54 -61.33
CA SER A 389 -56.03 34.87 -60.68
C SER A 389 -55.60 33.88 -59.59
N LYS A 390 -56.13 34.12 -58.38
CA LYS A 390 -56.47 33.21 -57.28
C LYS A 390 -56.13 31.71 -57.47
N MET A 391 -55.39 31.11 -56.53
CA MET A 391 -55.80 29.85 -55.88
C MET A 391 -54.88 29.44 -54.71
N TYR A 392 -55.54 29.21 -53.56
CA TYR A 392 -55.17 28.39 -52.39
C TYR A 392 -54.01 28.78 -51.45
N GLN A 393 -54.42 29.44 -50.36
CA GLN A 393 -54.06 29.03 -48.99
C GLN A 393 -54.56 27.59 -48.73
N LYS A 394 -53.70 26.68 -48.24
CA LYS A 394 -53.92 25.86 -47.01
C LYS A 394 -52.82 24.81 -46.79
N LEU A 395 -52.62 24.49 -45.50
CA LEU A 395 -51.95 23.32 -44.89
C LEU A 395 -50.42 23.40 -44.81
N ASP A 396 -49.86 23.72 -43.64
CA ASP A 396 -49.71 22.94 -42.39
C ASP A 396 -48.27 22.42 -42.30
N LYS A 397 -47.46 22.94 -41.38
CA LYS A 397 -47.35 22.41 -40.00
C LYS A 397 -47.06 20.91 -39.98
N THR A 398 -45.82 20.56 -40.28
CA THR A 398 -45.17 19.41 -39.64
C THR A 398 -43.82 19.85 -39.13
N GLY A 399 -43.78 20.15 -37.83
CA GLY A 399 -42.55 20.17 -37.08
C GLY A 399 -41.95 18.77 -37.11
N LEU A 400 -40.85 18.61 -37.82
CA LEU A 400 -39.98 17.46 -37.70
C LEU A 400 -38.63 17.93 -37.18
N ARG A 401 -38.36 17.46 -35.96
CA ARG A 401 -37.17 17.65 -35.16
C ARG A 401 -35.92 17.33 -35.98
N ALA A 402 -34.96 18.24 -35.92
CA ALA A 402 -33.57 17.99 -36.26
C ALA A 402 -33.00 16.83 -35.42
N PRO A 403 -32.31 15.86 -36.02
CA PRO A 403 -31.21 15.19 -35.36
C PRO A 403 -29.95 16.06 -35.50
N LYS A 404 -29.51 16.61 -34.37
CA LYS A 404 -28.13 17.05 -34.18
C LYS A 404 -27.24 15.81 -34.28
N THR A 405 -26.52 15.64 -35.38
CA THR A 405 -25.28 14.86 -35.36
C THR A 405 -24.22 15.58 -36.16
N VAL A 406 -23.17 15.92 -35.43
CA VAL A 406 -22.01 16.70 -35.81
C VAL A 406 -21.21 15.94 -36.87
N MET A 407 -21.07 16.55 -38.05
CA MET A 407 -19.93 16.29 -38.93
C MET A 407 -18.83 17.27 -38.50
N ARG A 408 -17.73 16.73 -37.97
CA ARG A 408 -16.42 17.41 -37.97
C ARG A 408 -15.34 16.36 -38.18
N PHE A 409 -15.10 16.11 -39.46
CA PHE A 409 -13.81 15.62 -39.93
C PHE A 409 -12.80 16.75 -39.70
N TYR A 410 -11.80 16.51 -38.86
CA TYR A 410 -10.52 17.19 -38.97
C TYR A 410 -9.50 16.13 -39.36
N TYR A 411 -9.11 16.17 -40.62
CA TYR A 411 -7.81 15.67 -41.06
C TYR A 411 -6.74 16.59 -40.47
N TYR A 412 -5.83 16.04 -39.68
CA TYR A 412 -4.51 16.63 -39.50
C TYR A 412 -3.48 15.56 -39.87
N TYR A 413 -2.90 15.72 -41.06
CA TYR A 413 -1.58 15.21 -41.36
C TYR A 413 -0.59 15.91 -40.43
N ARG A 414 0.19 15.15 -39.64
CA ARG A 414 1.50 15.61 -39.20
C ARG A 414 2.44 14.43 -39.07
N SER A 415 3.50 14.55 -39.86
CA SER A 415 4.68 13.72 -40.01
C SER A 415 5.45 13.47 -38.71
N ASP A 416 6.01 12.26 -38.65
CA ASP A 416 7.30 11.87 -38.06
C ASP A 416 8.00 12.83 -37.09
N THR A 417 8.30 12.31 -35.90
CA THR A 417 9.65 12.39 -35.31
C THR A 417 9.77 11.46 -34.11
N HIS A 418 10.84 10.67 -34.13
CA HIS A 418 11.34 9.83 -33.06
C HIS A 418 11.50 10.61 -31.74
N ILE A 419 10.92 10.09 -30.65
CA ILE A 419 11.52 10.20 -29.31
C ILE A 419 11.35 8.85 -28.60
N THR A 420 12.50 8.23 -28.35
CA THR A 420 12.68 7.07 -27.48
C THR A 420 12.55 7.46 -26.01
N GLY A 421 11.87 6.61 -25.24
CA GLY A 421 12.18 6.38 -23.83
C GLY A 421 11.22 7.04 -22.83
N PHE A 422 10.31 6.25 -22.26
CA PHE A 422 10.14 6.03 -20.81
C PHE A 422 8.93 5.11 -20.53
N SER A 423 8.97 4.44 -19.37
CA SER A 423 8.06 3.38 -18.84
C SER A 423 8.45 1.96 -19.32
N ARG A 424 8.66 0.93 -18.49
CA ARG A 424 8.16 0.51 -17.16
C ARG A 424 9.26 -0.42 -16.57
N LEU A 425 9.62 -0.52 -15.29
CA LEU A 425 8.92 -0.52 -13.99
C LEU A 425 7.78 -1.54 -13.91
N GLY A 426 8.15 -2.78 -13.60
CA GLY A 426 7.25 -3.87 -13.22
C GLY A 426 7.66 -5.17 -13.91
N ASP A 427 8.41 -6.02 -13.20
CA ASP A 427 8.29 -7.49 -13.23
C ASP A 427 9.47 -8.13 -12.48
N ALA A 428 9.29 -8.33 -11.18
CA ALA A 428 10.14 -9.22 -10.38
C ALA A 428 9.34 -9.77 -9.19
N LEU A 429 8.42 -10.71 -9.48
CA LEU A 429 7.80 -11.57 -8.46
C LEU A 429 7.14 -12.78 -9.13
N ALA A 430 7.91 -13.87 -9.28
CA ALA A 430 7.35 -15.22 -9.40
C ALA A 430 8.41 -16.25 -9.00
N SER A 431 8.48 -16.54 -7.70
CA SER A 431 8.98 -17.82 -7.21
C SER A 431 7.88 -18.87 -7.34
N LYS A 432 8.20 -20.08 -7.84
CA LYS A 432 7.96 -21.39 -7.19
C LYS A 432 7.79 -22.55 -8.21
N LEU A 433 8.49 -23.64 -7.88
CA LEU A 433 8.12 -25.05 -8.10
C LEU A 433 8.20 -25.60 -9.54
N ARG A 434 9.40 -26.05 -9.94
CA ARG A 434 9.67 -27.49 -10.10
C ARG A 434 11.16 -27.78 -10.07
#